data_AF-A0A022LLT1-F1
#
_entry.id   AF-A0A022LLT1-F1
#
_cell.length_a   1.000
_cell.length_b   1.000
_cell.length_c   1.000
_cell.angle_alpha   90.00
_cell.angle_beta   90.00
_cell.angle_gamma   90.00
#
_symmetry.space_group_name_H-M   'P 1'
#
loop_
_entity.id
_entity.type
_entity.pdbx_description
1 polymer ?
#
loop_
_entity_poly.entity_id
_entity_poly.type
_entity_poly.pdbx_seq_one_letter_code
_entity_poly.pdbx_strand_id
1 'polypeptide(L)'
;MDHHVATFWYVGTDDPSAPIRSGHPSDPGFARRLLSRLHPTVTLASLGMFPLNRSASAGPGEVYVGSYPGLTVVQTQLDRPVLPSATDETWLRLVEAPTVLMFSHDPDDGISGFARWESGRLVRSFAGADDRIVEDEGMPLPFERPYWAGEFPPEGADDTPLALPFSPSSLLHAAHRDWLGFDLSPGGLDVPVHGFATDGRREVRQRTAPTGAAVHVVGSPGRAELHAASRRDSRPASRDAGAASPYADDDYERAPLVPAVARASSPVTGAVRRIAGVVGDAVRRAGGAMNRRLANRR
;
A
#
# COMPACT_ATOMS: atom_id res chain seq x y z
N MET A 1 8.44 21.96 -3.53
CA MET A 1 8.85 21.43 -4.85
C MET A 1 7.58 20.91 -5.44
N ASP A 2 7.14 21.39 -6.61
CA ASP A 2 5.83 21.03 -7.15
C ASP A 2 5.87 19.56 -7.57
N HIS A 3 5.36 18.69 -6.71
CA HIS A 3 5.28 17.26 -6.97
C HIS A 3 3.99 16.73 -6.37
N HIS A 4 3.43 15.72 -7.02
CA HIS A 4 2.25 15.03 -6.50
C HIS A 4 2.34 13.54 -6.80
N VAL A 5 1.62 12.76 -6.01
CA VAL A 5 1.45 11.34 -6.27
C VAL A 5 0.26 11.17 -7.20
N ALA A 6 0.45 10.49 -8.31
CA ALA A 6 -0.61 10.15 -9.27
C ALA A 6 -0.80 8.63 -9.33
N THR A 7 -2.05 8.19 -9.30
CA THR A 7 -2.46 6.80 -9.50
C THR A 7 -3.31 6.71 -10.76
N PHE A 8 -2.79 6.03 -11.77
CA PHE A 8 -3.47 5.76 -13.03
C PHE A 8 -4.14 4.39 -12.99
N TRP A 9 -5.38 4.32 -13.45
CA TRP A 9 -6.11 3.07 -13.66
C TRP A 9 -6.48 2.95 -15.13
N TYR A 10 -6.01 1.88 -15.77
CA TYR A 10 -6.32 1.52 -17.14
C TYR A 10 -7.39 0.44 -17.11
N VAL A 11 -8.62 0.83 -17.47
CA VAL A 11 -9.82 0.03 -17.24
C VAL A 11 -10.36 -0.49 -18.58
N GLY A 12 -10.33 -1.80 -18.75
CA GLY A 12 -10.88 -2.55 -19.89
C GLY A 12 -11.90 -3.61 -19.48
N THR A 13 -12.57 -3.40 -18.35
CA THR A 13 -13.59 -4.29 -17.78
C THR A 13 -14.72 -3.44 -17.18
N ASP A 14 -15.95 -3.98 -17.17
CA ASP A 14 -17.11 -3.34 -16.55
C ASP A 14 -17.13 -3.49 -15.03
N ASP A 15 -16.36 -4.45 -14.47
CA ASP A 15 -16.18 -4.63 -13.03
C ASP A 15 -14.66 -4.66 -12.70
N PRO A 16 -14.05 -3.49 -12.42
CA PRO A 16 -12.64 -3.40 -12.03
C PRO A 16 -12.32 -4.15 -10.72
N SER A 17 -13.32 -4.30 -9.85
CA SER A 17 -13.13 -4.91 -8.53
C SER A 17 -13.07 -6.44 -8.60
N ALA A 18 -13.75 -7.05 -9.58
CA ALA A 18 -13.88 -8.50 -9.74
C ALA A 18 -12.55 -9.28 -9.69
N PRO A 19 -11.52 -8.94 -10.51
CA PRO A 19 -10.28 -9.71 -10.50
C PRO A 19 -9.59 -9.67 -9.14
N ILE A 20 -9.60 -8.52 -8.46
CA ILE A 20 -8.95 -8.34 -7.15
C ILE A 20 -9.72 -9.12 -6.08
N ARG A 21 -11.06 -9.01 -6.03
CA ARG A 21 -11.91 -9.75 -5.08
C ARG A 21 -11.83 -11.27 -5.26
N SER A 22 -11.64 -11.73 -6.49
CA SER A 22 -11.44 -13.16 -6.80
C SER A 22 -10.06 -13.69 -6.39
N GLY A 23 -9.18 -12.83 -5.89
CA GLY A 23 -7.81 -13.20 -5.50
C GLY A 23 -6.88 -13.42 -6.69
N HIS A 24 -7.18 -12.83 -7.86
CA HIS A 24 -6.30 -12.94 -9.01
C HIS A 24 -4.95 -12.28 -8.71
N PRO A 25 -3.82 -13.00 -8.85
CA PRO A 25 -2.52 -12.42 -8.54
C PRO A 25 -2.16 -11.35 -9.56
N SER A 26 -1.53 -10.26 -9.11
CA SER A 26 -0.97 -9.27 -10.03
C SER A 26 0.22 -9.85 -10.80
N ASP A 27 0.28 -9.68 -12.13
CA ASP A 27 1.38 -10.17 -12.98
C ASP A 27 2.66 -9.29 -12.86
N PRO A 28 3.74 -9.76 -12.20
CA PRO A 28 5.00 -9.02 -12.11
C PRO A 28 5.78 -8.96 -13.43
N GLY A 29 5.54 -9.89 -14.35
CA GLY A 29 6.16 -9.94 -15.66
C GLY A 29 5.62 -8.84 -16.57
N PHE A 30 4.30 -8.62 -16.56
CA PHE A 30 3.68 -7.48 -17.21
C PHE A 30 4.23 -6.15 -16.67
N ALA A 31 4.27 -5.99 -15.34
CA ALA A 31 4.79 -4.78 -14.71
C ALA A 31 6.24 -4.47 -15.15
N ARG A 32 7.13 -5.47 -15.15
CA ARG A 32 8.51 -5.29 -15.63
C ARG A 32 8.58 -4.87 -17.11
N ARG A 33 7.79 -5.51 -17.99
CA ARG A 33 7.75 -5.15 -19.42
C ARG A 33 7.20 -3.73 -19.63
N LEU A 34 6.24 -3.31 -18.82
CA LEU A 34 5.69 -1.96 -18.85
C LEU A 34 6.76 -0.93 -18.50
N LEU A 35 7.42 -1.13 -17.36
CA LEU A 35 8.44 -0.22 -16.85
C LEU A 35 9.71 -0.20 -17.71
N SER A 36 10.08 -1.31 -18.35
CA SER A 36 11.21 -1.31 -19.30
C SER A 36 10.95 -0.47 -20.55
N ARG A 37 9.68 -0.23 -20.91
CA ARG A 37 9.32 0.69 -22.00
C ARG A 37 9.40 2.15 -21.55
N LEU A 38 8.97 2.44 -20.32
CA LEU A 38 9.02 3.79 -19.74
C LEU A 38 10.46 4.24 -19.41
N HIS A 39 11.28 3.31 -18.90
CA HIS A 39 12.63 3.58 -18.45
C HIS A 39 13.64 2.64 -19.14
N PRO A 40 13.87 2.79 -20.45
CA PRO A 40 14.65 1.84 -21.25
C PRO A 40 16.13 1.76 -20.86
N THR A 41 16.67 2.80 -20.23
CA THR A 41 18.08 2.89 -19.82
C THR A 41 18.31 2.58 -18.34
N VAL A 42 17.24 2.33 -17.58
CA VAL A 42 17.29 2.18 -16.13
C VAL A 42 17.24 0.71 -15.74
N THR A 43 18.09 0.33 -14.79
CA THR A 43 17.96 -0.99 -14.13
C THR A 43 16.88 -0.92 -13.07
N LEU A 44 15.77 -1.64 -13.29
CA LEU A 44 14.67 -1.72 -12.34
C LEU A 44 15.04 -2.59 -11.15
N ALA A 45 14.88 -2.08 -9.94
CA ALA A 45 15.03 -2.85 -8.73
C ALA A 45 13.68 -3.18 -8.09
N SER A 46 13.42 -4.48 -7.87
CA SER A 46 12.21 -4.92 -7.19
C SER A 46 12.24 -4.51 -5.71
N LEU A 47 11.18 -3.85 -5.24
CA LEU A 47 10.96 -3.48 -3.84
C LEU A 47 10.10 -4.50 -3.09
N GLY A 48 9.28 -5.27 -3.81
CA GLY A 48 8.43 -6.32 -3.25
C GLY A 48 6.98 -6.19 -3.70
N MET A 49 6.11 -6.97 -3.07
CA MET A 49 4.67 -6.95 -3.29
C MET A 49 3.96 -6.51 -2.01
N PHE A 50 3.02 -5.58 -2.13
CA PHE A 50 2.26 -5.03 -1.00
C PHE A 50 0.90 -4.48 -1.45
N PRO A 51 -0.08 -4.37 -0.54
CA PRO A 51 -1.38 -3.77 -0.85
C PRO A 51 -1.29 -2.24 -0.99
N LEU A 52 -1.77 -1.68 -2.11
CA LEU A 52 -1.68 -0.26 -2.44
C LEU A 52 -2.31 0.66 -1.37
N ASN A 53 -3.50 0.31 -0.90
CA ASN A 53 -4.29 1.02 0.12
C ASN A 53 -3.67 1.03 1.53
N ARG A 54 -2.68 0.17 1.82
CA ARG A 54 -2.01 0.10 3.13
C ARG A 54 -0.52 0.39 3.07
N SER A 55 -0.04 0.88 1.94
CA SER A 55 1.37 1.19 1.70
C SER A 55 1.57 2.70 1.68
N ALA A 56 2.80 3.12 1.95
CA ALA A 56 3.19 4.50 1.67
C ALA A 56 3.00 4.77 0.18
N SER A 57 2.67 6.01 -0.18
CA SER A 57 2.61 6.43 -1.58
C SER A 57 3.98 6.31 -2.26
N ALA A 58 3.97 6.07 -3.57
CA ALA A 58 5.18 6.05 -4.38
C ALA A 58 5.97 7.35 -4.21
N GLY A 59 7.21 7.22 -3.73
CA GLY A 59 8.13 8.34 -3.60
C GLY A 59 8.92 8.62 -4.88
N PRO A 60 9.88 9.57 -4.82
CA PRO A 60 10.76 9.87 -5.95
C PRO A 60 11.51 8.62 -6.43
N GLY A 61 11.41 8.32 -7.72
CA GLY A 61 12.05 7.16 -8.33
C GLY A 61 11.42 5.81 -7.97
N GLU A 62 10.21 5.80 -7.40
CA GLU A 62 9.44 4.58 -7.14
C GLU A 62 8.21 4.52 -8.04
N VAL A 63 7.91 3.32 -8.56
CA VAL A 63 6.71 3.07 -9.34
C VAL A 63 6.07 1.77 -8.86
N TYR A 64 4.78 1.84 -8.54
CA TYR A 64 4.01 0.68 -8.10
C TYR A 64 3.05 0.25 -9.20
N VAL A 65 3.03 -1.05 -9.52
CA VAL A 65 2.24 -1.58 -10.62
C VAL A 65 1.43 -2.79 -10.18
N GLY A 66 0.11 -2.72 -10.35
CA GLY A 66 -0.80 -3.87 -10.26
C GLY A 66 -1.32 -4.20 -11.65
N SER A 67 -1.33 -5.47 -12.04
CA SER A 67 -1.76 -5.92 -13.37
C SER A 67 -2.66 -7.14 -13.26
N TYR A 68 -3.90 -6.96 -13.67
CA TYR A 68 -4.97 -7.95 -13.59
C TYR A 68 -5.68 -8.07 -14.94
N PRO A 69 -6.46 -9.14 -15.17
CA PRO A 69 -7.30 -9.25 -16.36
C PRO A 69 -8.20 -8.01 -16.53
N GLY A 70 -8.00 -7.26 -17.61
CA GLY A 70 -8.79 -6.06 -17.93
C GLY A 70 -8.55 -4.85 -17.03
N LEU A 71 -7.57 -4.88 -16.12
CA LEU A 71 -7.28 -3.77 -15.21
C LEU A 71 -5.79 -3.64 -14.93
N THR A 72 -5.23 -2.46 -15.14
CA THR A 72 -3.87 -2.13 -14.67
C THR A 72 -3.91 -0.89 -13.81
N VAL A 73 -3.17 -0.90 -12.69
CA VAL A 73 -2.94 0.27 -11.84
C VAL A 73 -1.46 0.62 -11.84
N VAL A 74 -1.14 1.91 -11.96
CA VAL A 74 0.22 2.44 -11.87
C VAL A 74 0.21 3.65 -10.94
N GLN A 75 0.99 3.61 -9.86
CA GLN A 75 1.22 4.76 -9.00
C GLN A 75 2.66 5.23 -9.10
N THR A 76 2.84 6.55 -9.22
CA THR A 76 4.15 7.21 -9.37
C THR A 76 4.08 8.61 -8.79
N GLN A 77 5.23 9.20 -8.49
CA GLN A 77 5.35 10.64 -8.29
C GLN A 77 5.51 11.35 -9.65
N LEU A 78 4.86 12.49 -9.82
CA LEU A 78 5.03 13.41 -10.95
C LEU A 78 5.59 14.74 -10.44
N ASP A 79 6.67 15.23 -11.06
CA ASP A 79 7.36 16.46 -10.68
C ASP A 79 6.72 17.69 -11.37
N ARG A 80 5.44 17.92 -11.09
CA ARG A 80 4.63 19.05 -11.57
C ARG A 80 3.45 19.31 -10.64
N PRO A 81 2.84 20.51 -10.68
CA PRO A 81 1.59 20.78 -9.96
C PRO A 81 0.46 19.84 -10.39
N VAL A 82 -0.51 19.64 -9.49
CA VAL A 82 -1.74 18.90 -9.80
C VAL A 82 -2.56 19.65 -10.86
N LEU A 83 -2.60 19.10 -12.07
CA LEU A 83 -3.47 19.55 -13.15
C LEU A 83 -3.89 18.34 -14.01
N PRO A 84 -4.85 17.53 -13.55
CA PRO A 84 -5.27 16.30 -14.22
C PRO A 84 -5.57 16.43 -15.71
N SER A 85 -6.23 17.51 -16.17
CA SER A 85 -6.55 17.71 -17.59
C SER A 85 -5.32 17.82 -18.49
N ALA A 86 -4.17 18.23 -17.93
CA ALA A 86 -2.90 18.40 -18.62
C ALA A 86 -1.94 17.20 -18.46
N THR A 87 -2.46 16.03 -18.07
CA THR A 87 -1.69 14.78 -17.96
C THR A 87 -0.95 14.46 -19.25
N ASP A 88 0.34 14.13 -19.15
CA ASP A 88 1.15 13.79 -20.33
C ASP A 88 0.65 12.53 -21.03
N GLU A 89 0.68 12.58 -22.37
CA GLU A 89 0.20 11.52 -23.24
C GLU A 89 0.90 10.17 -22.99
N THR A 90 2.15 10.21 -22.51
CA THR A 90 2.92 9.03 -22.12
C THR A 90 2.20 8.19 -21.06
N TRP A 91 1.55 8.85 -20.08
CA TRP A 91 0.75 8.16 -19.07
C TRP A 91 -0.59 7.71 -19.66
N LEU A 92 -1.29 8.59 -20.39
CA LEU A 92 -2.60 8.25 -20.98
C LEU A 92 -2.54 7.05 -21.95
N ARG A 93 -1.40 6.84 -22.63
CA ARG A 93 -1.20 5.74 -23.60
C ARG A 93 -0.33 4.59 -23.09
N LEU A 94 0.01 4.58 -21.80
CA LEU A 94 0.94 3.59 -21.24
C LEU A 94 0.43 2.15 -21.40
N VAL A 95 -0.87 1.96 -21.18
CA VAL A 95 -1.61 0.72 -21.43
C VAL A 95 -2.82 1.03 -22.29
N GLU A 96 -3.04 0.21 -23.31
CA GLU A 96 -4.23 0.33 -24.14
C GLU A 96 -5.47 -0.09 -23.33
N ALA A 97 -6.36 0.87 -23.08
CA ALA A 97 -7.62 0.68 -22.38
C ALA A 97 -8.67 1.67 -22.91
N PRO A 98 -9.95 1.27 -22.98
CA PRO A 98 -11.02 2.18 -23.40
C PRO A 98 -11.23 3.32 -22.41
N THR A 99 -10.94 3.11 -21.12
CA THR A 99 -11.05 4.13 -20.07
C THR A 99 -9.74 4.25 -19.30
N VAL A 100 -9.30 5.49 -19.07
CA VAL A 100 -8.18 5.81 -18.18
C VAL A 100 -8.70 6.72 -17.07
N LEU A 101 -8.41 6.37 -15.83
CA LEU A 101 -8.71 7.19 -14.66
C LEU A 101 -7.39 7.66 -14.06
N MET A 102 -7.34 8.89 -13.59
CA MET A 102 -6.24 9.39 -12.77
C MET A 102 -6.80 9.90 -11.45
N PHE A 103 -6.08 9.63 -10.38
CA PHE A 103 -6.30 10.22 -9.07
C PHE A 103 -4.98 10.75 -8.54
N SER A 104 -4.98 11.99 -8.08
CA SER A 104 -3.77 12.71 -7.69
C SER A 104 -3.94 13.37 -6.32
N HIS A 105 -2.87 13.36 -5.54
CA HIS A 105 -2.81 14.06 -4.27
C HIS A 105 -1.45 14.73 -4.11
N ASP A 106 -1.48 16.02 -3.80
CA ASP A 106 -0.35 16.83 -3.38
C ASP A 106 -0.47 17.10 -1.88
N PRO A 107 0.38 16.48 -1.04
CA PRO A 107 0.32 16.66 0.40
C PRO A 107 0.87 18.01 0.86
N ASP A 108 1.70 18.68 0.05
CA ASP A 108 2.32 19.96 0.42
C ASP A 108 1.29 21.10 0.31
N ASP A 109 0.53 21.11 -0.78
CA ASP A 109 -0.50 22.14 -1.05
C ASP A 109 -1.93 21.71 -0.66
N GLY A 110 -2.11 20.47 -0.20
CA GLY A 110 -3.42 19.91 0.17
C GLY A 110 -4.36 19.70 -1.03
N ILE A 111 -3.82 19.68 -2.25
CA ILE A 111 -4.62 19.58 -3.47
C ILE A 111 -4.94 18.11 -3.75
N SER A 112 -6.22 17.82 -3.97
CA SER A 112 -6.68 16.51 -4.45
C SER A 112 -7.36 16.68 -5.79
N GLY A 113 -7.10 15.75 -6.72
CA GLY A 113 -7.67 15.80 -8.06
C GLY A 113 -7.93 14.44 -8.67
N PHE A 114 -8.80 14.42 -9.66
CA PHE A 114 -9.14 13.23 -10.42
C PHE A 114 -9.49 13.59 -11.85
N ALA A 115 -9.33 12.64 -12.76
CA ALA A 115 -9.79 12.78 -14.12
C ALA A 115 -10.16 11.44 -14.74
N ARG A 116 -11.04 11.50 -15.74
CA ARG A 116 -11.52 10.37 -16.52
C ARG A 116 -11.41 10.68 -18.00
N TRP A 117 -10.73 9.81 -18.72
CA TRP A 117 -10.68 9.80 -20.18
C TRP A 117 -11.38 8.56 -20.72
N GLU A 118 -12.15 8.73 -21.79
CA GLU A 118 -12.77 7.64 -22.53
C GLU A 118 -12.35 7.73 -23.99
N SER A 119 -11.84 6.63 -24.54
CA SER A 119 -11.29 6.58 -25.90
C SER A 119 -10.28 7.70 -26.19
N GLY A 120 -9.47 8.06 -25.20
CA GLY A 120 -8.47 9.12 -25.28
C GLY A 120 -9.01 10.55 -25.19
N ARG A 121 -10.32 10.75 -24.98
CA ARG A 121 -10.94 12.06 -24.80
C ARG A 121 -11.22 12.32 -23.33
N LEU A 122 -10.85 13.51 -22.84
CA LEU A 122 -11.19 13.96 -21.50
C LEU A 122 -12.72 14.07 -21.35
N VAL A 123 -13.28 13.37 -20.36
CA VAL A 123 -14.71 13.39 -20.02
C VAL A 123 -14.96 14.28 -18.82
N ARG A 124 -14.13 14.16 -17.78
CA ARG A 124 -14.26 14.89 -16.52
C ARG A 124 -12.87 15.08 -15.90
N SER A 125 -12.61 16.28 -15.38
CA SER A 125 -11.40 16.64 -14.63
C SER A 125 -11.79 17.55 -13.47
N PHE A 126 -11.31 17.28 -12.28
CA PHE A 126 -11.48 18.17 -11.14
C PHE A 126 -10.23 18.14 -10.27
N ALA A 127 -9.80 19.29 -9.77
CA ALA A 127 -8.81 19.39 -8.71
C ALA A 127 -9.09 20.61 -7.84
N GLY A 128 -8.83 20.48 -6.54
CA GLY A 128 -9.00 21.57 -5.59
C GLY A 128 -8.29 21.33 -4.28
N ALA A 129 -8.17 22.39 -3.49
CA ALA A 129 -7.91 22.36 -2.06
C ALA A 129 -9.17 22.82 -1.31
N ASP A 130 -9.21 22.68 0.02
CA ASP A 130 -10.41 23.01 0.80
C ASP A 130 -10.89 24.47 0.64
N ASP A 131 -10.02 25.38 0.20
CA ASP A 131 -10.29 26.82 0.02
C ASP A 131 -10.37 27.30 -1.44
N ARG A 132 -10.12 26.42 -2.42
CA ARG A 132 -10.07 26.82 -3.84
C ARG A 132 -10.23 25.65 -4.81
N ILE A 133 -10.81 25.96 -5.97
CA ILE A 133 -10.79 25.08 -7.14
C ILE A 133 -9.55 25.40 -7.97
N VAL A 134 -8.80 24.37 -8.35
CA VAL A 134 -7.62 24.44 -9.24
C VAL A 134 -8.04 24.22 -10.69
N GLU A 135 -8.86 23.20 -10.95
CA GLU A 135 -9.50 22.97 -12.25
C GLU A 135 -10.88 22.31 -12.06
N ASP A 136 -11.78 22.58 -13.01
CA ASP A 136 -13.12 22.00 -13.09
C ASP A 136 -13.54 21.90 -14.55
N GLU A 137 -13.12 20.83 -15.21
CA GLU A 137 -13.32 20.60 -16.65
C GLU A 137 -14.31 19.46 -16.90
N GLY A 138 -15.18 19.65 -17.90
CA GLY A 138 -16.27 18.72 -18.20
C GLY A 138 -17.47 18.87 -17.25
N MET A 139 -18.56 18.17 -17.58
CA MET A 139 -19.80 18.24 -16.79
C MET A 139 -19.70 17.36 -15.54
N PRO A 140 -20.08 17.85 -14.35
CA PRO A 140 -20.16 17.03 -13.14
C PRO A 140 -21.03 15.78 -13.35
N LEU A 141 -20.54 14.65 -12.85
CA LEU A 141 -21.23 13.36 -12.92
C LEU A 141 -22.22 13.18 -11.76
N PRO A 142 -23.22 12.28 -11.87
CA PRO A 142 -24.28 12.14 -10.87
C PRO A 142 -23.80 11.92 -9.43
N PHE A 143 -22.68 11.22 -9.23
CA PHE A 143 -22.11 10.97 -7.90
C PHE A 143 -21.60 12.25 -7.21
N GLU A 144 -21.31 13.31 -7.98
CA GLU A 144 -20.80 14.58 -7.45
C GLU A 144 -21.92 15.45 -6.87
N ARG A 145 -23.18 15.21 -7.28
CA ARG A 145 -24.34 16.05 -6.90
C ARG A 145 -24.44 16.36 -5.40
N PRO A 146 -24.39 15.37 -4.48
CA PRO A 146 -24.51 15.67 -3.04
C PRO A 146 -23.34 16.54 -2.51
N TYR A 147 -22.16 16.44 -3.12
CA TYR A 147 -21.01 17.28 -2.77
C TYR A 147 -21.29 18.73 -3.19
N TRP A 148 -21.67 18.97 -4.45
CA TRP A 148 -22.02 20.31 -4.94
C TRP A 148 -23.23 20.93 -4.23
N ALA A 149 -24.12 20.11 -3.68
CA ALA A 149 -25.25 20.55 -2.87
C ALA A 149 -24.86 20.93 -1.43
N GLY A 150 -23.61 20.71 -1.01
CA GLY A 150 -23.14 21.00 0.35
C GLY A 150 -23.59 19.98 1.39
N GLU A 151 -23.92 18.75 1.00
CA GLU A 151 -24.31 17.69 1.94
C GLU A 151 -23.10 17.12 2.72
N PHE A 152 -21.87 17.44 2.30
CA PHE A 152 -20.62 16.96 2.88
C PHE A 152 -19.63 18.10 3.20
N PRO A 153 -20.01 19.09 4.03
CA PRO A 153 -19.13 20.22 4.33
C PRO A 153 -17.82 19.75 4.99
N PRO A 154 -16.67 20.39 4.69
CA PRO A 154 -15.43 20.09 5.39
C PRO A 154 -15.52 20.50 6.88
N GLU A 155 -14.74 19.86 7.73
CA GLU A 155 -14.64 20.27 9.13
C GLU A 155 -14.10 21.71 9.23
N GLY A 156 -14.73 22.55 10.06
CA GLY A 156 -14.33 23.97 10.20
C GLY A 156 -14.71 24.85 9.01
N ALA A 157 -15.62 24.41 8.14
CA ALA A 157 -16.12 25.22 7.01
C ALA A 157 -16.67 26.59 7.47
N ASP A 158 -17.39 26.62 8.59
CA ASP A 158 -17.99 27.85 9.14
C ASP A 158 -16.92 28.91 9.52
N ASP A 159 -15.71 28.47 9.85
CA ASP A 159 -14.59 29.32 10.25
C ASP A 159 -13.70 29.73 9.05
N THR A 160 -13.99 29.21 7.85
CA THR A 160 -13.16 29.38 6.64
C THR A 160 -13.95 30.10 5.55
N PRO A 161 -13.75 31.42 5.35
CA PRO A 161 -14.57 32.23 4.44
C PRO A 161 -14.61 31.80 2.96
N LEU A 162 -13.62 31.00 2.53
CA LEU A 162 -13.51 30.49 1.16
C LEU A 162 -13.64 28.95 1.10
N ALA A 163 -14.13 28.31 2.17
CA ALA A 163 -14.32 26.87 2.17
C ALA A 163 -15.22 26.43 1.02
N LEU A 164 -14.76 25.42 0.29
CA LEU A 164 -15.61 24.68 -0.64
C LEU A 164 -16.74 23.98 0.14
N PRO A 165 -17.87 23.66 -0.53
CA PRO A 165 -18.97 22.93 0.08
C PRO A 165 -18.62 21.48 0.46
N PHE A 166 -17.42 21.02 0.13
CA PHE A 166 -16.85 19.73 0.46
C PHE A 166 -15.32 19.77 0.44
N SER A 167 -14.68 18.83 1.12
CA SER A 167 -13.25 18.60 0.94
C SER A 167 -12.98 17.92 -0.41
N PRO A 168 -12.09 18.44 -1.27
CA PRO A 168 -11.71 17.80 -2.54
C PRO A 168 -11.23 16.36 -2.41
N SER A 169 -10.58 16.00 -1.30
CA SER A 169 -10.19 14.62 -1.01
C SER A 169 -11.42 13.70 -0.90
N SER A 170 -12.50 14.18 -0.25
CA SER A 170 -13.74 13.42 -0.12
C SER A 170 -14.44 13.21 -1.47
N LEU A 171 -14.39 14.19 -2.37
CA LEU A 171 -14.92 14.04 -3.73
C LEU A 171 -14.07 13.06 -4.56
N LEU A 172 -12.74 13.10 -4.43
CA LEU A 172 -11.82 12.13 -5.04
C LEU A 172 -12.16 10.68 -4.59
N HIS A 173 -12.38 10.47 -3.29
CA HIS A 173 -12.80 9.16 -2.77
C HIS A 173 -14.18 8.73 -3.28
N ALA A 174 -15.09 9.67 -3.54
CA ALA A 174 -16.37 9.39 -4.19
C ALA A 174 -16.18 8.92 -5.64
N ALA A 175 -15.33 9.60 -6.40
CA ALA A 175 -14.98 9.22 -7.77
C ALA A 175 -14.33 7.83 -7.82
N HIS A 176 -13.43 7.50 -6.88
CA HIS A 176 -12.90 6.14 -6.72
C HIS A 176 -14.01 5.10 -6.58
N ARG A 177 -14.93 5.30 -5.63
CA ARG A 177 -16.00 4.34 -5.35
C ARG A 177 -16.96 4.19 -6.53
N ASP A 178 -17.31 5.30 -7.17
CA ASP A 178 -18.21 5.32 -8.32
C ASP A 178 -17.59 4.61 -9.54
N TRP A 179 -16.32 4.88 -9.85
CA TRP A 179 -15.69 4.38 -11.08
C TRP A 179 -15.06 3.00 -10.94
N LEU A 180 -14.52 2.66 -9.77
CA LEU A 180 -13.84 1.37 -9.54
C LEU A 180 -14.71 0.36 -8.81
N GLY A 181 -15.78 0.80 -8.14
CA GLY A 181 -16.67 -0.08 -7.36
C GLY A 181 -16.08 -0.53 -6.02
N PHE A 182 -15.01 0.09 -5.54
CA PHE A 182 -14.40 -0.13 -4.23
C PHE A 182 -13.65 1.11 -3.72
N ASP A 183 -13.27 1.09 -2.44
CA ASP A 183 -12.49 2.15 -1.80
C ASP A 183 -11.04 1.70 -1.54
N LEU A 184 -10.11 2.64 -1.64
CA LEU A 184 -8.70 2.49 -1.27
C LEU A 184 -8.40 3.09 0.12
N SER A 185 -9.40 3.63 0.82
CA SER A 185 -9.27 4.04 2.21
C SER A 185 -8.96 2.84 3.14
N PRO A 186 -8.43 3.09 4.35
CA PRO A 186 -8.21 2.04 5.33
C PRO A 186 -9.48 1.20 5.57
N GLY A 187 -9.36 -0.13 5.44
CA GLY A 187 -10.51 -1.06 5.53
C GLY A 187 -11.23 -1.32 4.19
N GLY A 188 -10.83 -0.62 3.12
CA GLY A 188 -11.23 -0.88 1.74
C GLY A 188 -10.59 -2.15 1.14
N LEU A 189 -10.67 -2.27 -0.19
CA LEU A 189 -10.17 -3.45 -0.90
C LEU A 189 -8.64 -3.42 -0.96
N ASP A 190 -8.01 -4.49 -0.48
CA ASP A 190 -6.57 -4.67 -0.66
C ASP A 190 -6.25 -4.90 -2.14
N VAL A 191 -5.45 -4.01 -2.74
CA VAL A 191 -5.02 -4.10 -4.14
C VAL A 191 -3.53 -4.46 -4.20
N PRO A 192 -3.16 -5.74 -4.44
CA PRO A 192 -1.76 -6.15 -4.53
C PRO A 192 -0.99 -5.50 -5.68
N VAL A 193 0.01 -4.69 -5.38
CA VAL A 193 0.91 -4.08 -6.36
C VAL A 193 2.34 -4.56 -6.17
N HIS A 194 3.12 -4.54 -7.25
CA HIS A 194 4.56 -4.75 -7.23
C HIS A 194 5.27 -3.40 -7.27
N GLY A 195 6.11 -3.14 -6.27
CA GLY A 195 6.93 -1.94 -6.21
C GLY A 195 8.26 -2.11 -6.92
N PHE A 196 8.67 -1.07 -7.65
CA PHE A 196 9.95 -0.99 -8.34
C PHE A 196 10.62 0.35 -8.07
N ALA A 197 11.95 0.35 -7.95
CA ALA A 197 12.77 1.55 -7.95
C ALA A 197 13.45 1.74 -9.32
N THR A 198 13.47 2.98 -9.78
CA THR A 198 14.03 3.44 -11.07
C THR A 198 15.26 4.32 -10.90
N ASP A 199 15.74 4.53 -9.67
CA ASP A 199 16.87 5.40 -9.32
C ASP A 199 18.19 4.63 -9.13
N GLY A 200 18.22 3.34 -9.47
CA GLY A 200 19.42 2.50 -9.35
C GLY A 200 19.67 1.91 -7.96
N ARG A 201 18.70 2.00 -7.04
CA ARG A 201 18.72 1.22 -5.78
C ARG A 201 18.91 -0.28 -6.07
N ARG A 202 19.51 -1.02 -5.13
CA ARG A 202 19.71 -2.48 -5.30
C ARG A 202 18.40 -3.24 -5.09
N GLU A 203 18.21 -4.30 -5.89
CA GLU A 203 17.08 -5.23 -5.73
C GLU A 203 17.01 -5.80 -4.31
N VAL A 204 15.83 -5.75 -3.70
CA VAL A 204 15.55 -6.48 -2.48
C VAL A 204 15.27 -7.94 -2.84
N ARG A 205 16.30 -8.79 -2.77
CA ARG A 205 16.12 -10.24 -2.91
C ARG A 205 15.59 -10.80 -1.60
N GLN A 206 14.29 -11.10 -1.55
CA GLN A 206 13.74 -11.91 -0.47
C GLN A 206 14.32 -13.32 -0.59
N ARG A 207 15.41 -13.62 0.14
CA ARG A 207 16.08 -14.93 0.12
C ARG A 207 15.31 -16.01 0.90
N THR A 208 14.32 -15.62 1.69
CA THR A 208 13.46 -16.53 2.45
C THR A 208 12.09 -15.88 2.61
N ALA A 209 11.00 -16.62 2.40
CA ALA A 209 9.67 -16.17 2.79
C ALA A 209 9.68 -15.89 4.32
N PRO A 210 9.08 -14.79 4.80
CA PRO A 210 9.00 -14.55 6.24
C PRO A 210 8.19 -15.66 6.90
N THR A 211 8.85 -16.55 7.63
CA THR A 211 8.21 -17.49 8.54
C THR A 211 7.90 -16.75 9.84
N GLY A 212 6.64 -16.39 10.03
CA GLY A 212 6.13 -15.76 11.24
C GLY A 212 4.91 -14.88 10.94
N ALA A 213 3.95 -14.82 11.87
CA ALA A 213 2.88 -13.84 11.80
C ALA A 213 3.49 -12.43 11.81
N ALA A 214 3.02 -11.56 10.92
CA ALA A 214 3.41 -10.16 10.89
C ALA A 214 3.11 -9.52 12.26
N VAL A 215 4.15 -9.20 13.04
CA VAL A 215 3.98 -8.54 14.33
C VAL A 215 3.83 -7.05 14.07
N HIS A 216 2.62 -6.56 14.24
CA HIS A 216 2.31 -5.14 14.32
C HIS A 216 2.81 -4.63 15.68
N VAL A 217 3.82 -3.76 15.70
CA VAL A 217 4.06 -2.93 16.89
C VAL A 217 3.13 -1.72 16.76
N VAL A 218 1.91 -1.86 17.28
CA VAL A 218 0.95 -0.76 17.38
C VAL A 218 1.53 0.30 18.32
N GLY A 219 1.59 1.55 17.86
CA GLY A 219 1.96 2.70 18.69
C GLY A 219 3.44 3.11 18.70
N SER A 220 4.28 2.55 17.82
CA SER A 220 5.63 3.09 17.60
C SER A 220 5.70 3.81 16.25
N PRO A 221 6.16 5.08 16.20
CA PRO A 221 6.26 5.81 14.95
C PRO A 221 7.18 5.08 13.96
N GLY A 222 6.80 5.11 12.69
CA GLY A 222 7.59 4.53 11.62
C GLY A 222 8.99 5.15 11.54
N ARG A 223 9.95 4.44 10.95
CA ARG A 223 11.34 4.91 10.84
C ARG A 223 11.46 6.27 10.12
N ALA A 224 10.55 6.53 9.17
CA ALA A 224 10.43 7.81 8.49
C ALA A 224 9.85 8.93 9.40
N GLU A 225 8.88 8.60 10.24
CA GLU A 225 8.27 9.53 11.21
C GLU A 225 9.26 9.91 12.32
N LEU A 226 10.06 8.94 12.79
CA LEU A 226 11.18 9.19 13.72
C LEU A 226 12.25 10.10 13.10
N HIS A 227 12.55 9.91 11.82
CA HIS A 227 13.54 10.73 11.10
C HIS A 227 13.02 12.15 10.83
N ALA A 228 11.71 12.31 10.58
CA ALA A 228 11.07 13.61 10.41
C ALA A 228 10.92 14.36 11.75
N ALA A 229 10.64 13.65 12.85
CA ALA A 229 10.58 14.20 14.19
C ALA A 229 11.96 14.72 14.67
N SER A 230 13.03 13.95 14.46
CA SER A 230 14.40 14.37 14.79
C SER A 230 14.85 15.64 14.06
N ARG A 231 14.37 15.86 12.84
CA ARG A 231 14.64 17.10 12.08
C ARG A 231 13.85 18.31 12.59
N ARG A 232 12.69 18.09 13.23
CA ARG A 232 11.85 19.17 13.80
C ARG A 232 12.39 19.69 15.14
N ASP A 233 13.04 18.84 15.94
CA ASP A 233 13.64 19.25 17.24
C ASP A 233 15.00 19.96 17.11
N SER A 234 15.57 20.03 15.91
CA SER A 234 16.86 20.67 15.66
C SER A 234 16.70 22.17 15.38
N ARG A 235 16.72 23.01 16.42
CA ARG A 235 16.86 24.49 16.26
C ARG A 235 18.24 24.84 15.68
N PRO A 236 18.38 25.90 14.86
CA PRO A 236 19.65 26.20 14.19
C PRO A 236 20.61 26.88 15.17
N ALA A 237 21.61 26.14 15.64
CA ALA A 237 22.82 26.72 16.22
C ALA A 237 23.87 26.89 15.11
N SER A 238 24.49 28.07 15.14
CA SER A 238 25.55 28.60 14.27
C SER A 238 26.52 27.59 13.63
N ARG A 239 26.87 27.86 12.37
CA ARG A 239 28.05 27.34 11.65
C ARG A 239 29.31 27.43 12.52
N ASP A 240 29.97 26.30 12.77
CA ASP A 240 31.35 26.09 12.31
C ASP A 240 31.78 24.61 12.27
N ALA A 241 32.70 24.34 11.33
CA ALA A 241 33.54 23.19 11.00
C ALA A 241 33.36 21.79 11.67
N GLY A 242 33.28 20.76 10.83
CA GLY A 242 33.66 19.38 11.17
C GLY A 242 32.77 18.33 10.52
N ALA A 243 33.14 17.85 9.33
CA ALA A 243 32.43 16.76 8.65
C ALA A 243 32.50 15.46 9.48
N ALA A 244 31.35 15.01 9.97
CA ALA A 244 31.14 13.63 10.42
C ALA A 244 30.17 12.96 9.45
N SER A 245 30.67 11.94 8.76
CA SER A 245 29.90 11.07 7.88
C SER A 245 28.79 10.35 8.66
N PRO A 246 27.54 10.27 8.17
CA PRO A 246 26.42 9.62 8.86
C PRO A 246 26.47 8.07 8.82
N TYR A 247 27.62 7.48 8.52
CA TYR A 247 27.83 6.02 8.40
C TYR A 247 28.69 5.44 9.54
N ALA A 248 28.63 6.00 10.74
CA ALA A 248 29.28 5.44 11.92
C ALA A 248 28.21 4.84 12.84
N ASP A 249 27.69 3.66 12.48
CA ASP A 249 27.13 2.64 13.38
C ASP A 249 26.64 1.44 12.54
N ASP A 250 27.60 0.65 12.03
CA ASP A 250 27.35 -0.68 11.46
C ASP A 250 28.10 -1.74 12.29
N ASP A 251 27.65 -1.99 13.52
CA ASP A 251 28.07 -3.15 14.33
C ASP A 251 27.03 -4.29 14.20
N TYR A 252 27.13 -5.06 13.12
CA TYR A 252 26.49 -6.38 13.02
C TYR A 252 27.42 -7.40 12.35
N GLU A 253 28.53 -7.74 13.02
CA GLU A 253 29.20 -9.04 12.83
C GLU A 253 29.73 -9.60 14.16
N ARG A 254 28.94 -10.46 14.82
CA ARG A 254 29.40 -11.73 15.44
C ARG A 254 28.28 -12.38 16.26
N ALA A 255 27.61 -13.38 15.66
CA ALA A 255 27.11 -14.50 16.44
C ALA A 255 28.10 -15.66 16.24
N PRO A 256 28.79 -16.16 17.28
CA PRO A 256 29.62 -17.34 17.11
C PRO A 256 28.76 -18.60 17.02
N LEU A 257 28.97 -19.34 15.93
CA LEU A 257 28.53 -20.71 15.70
C LEU A 257 28.89 -21.61 16.88
N VAL A 258 27.92 -22.40 17.34
CA VAL A 258 28.13 -23.50 18.29
C VAL A 258 28.71 -24.71 17.55
N PRO A 259 29.84 -25.30 18.00
CA PRO A 259 30.18 -26.67 17.65
C PRO A 259 29.79 -27.64 18.78
N ALA A 260 29.29 -28.79 18.37
CA ALA A 260 29.01 -29.92 19.25
C ALA A 260 30.30 -30.70 19.60
N VAL A 261 30.22 -31.37 20.76
CA VAL A 261 31.03 -32.52 21.26
C VAL A 261 32.37 -32.20 21.97
N ALA A 262 32.42 -32.39 23.30
CA ALA A 262 33.18 -33.45 23.99
C ALA A 262 33.23 -33.30 25.54
N ARG A 263 32.75 -34.34 26.24
CA ARG A 263 33.15 -34.96 27.52
C ARG A 263 33.70 -34.16 28.73
N ALA A 264 33.17 -34.59 29.90
CA ALA A 264 33.72 -34.63 31.28
C ALA A 264 33.94 -33.26 31.97
N SER A 265 33.57 -32.99 33.23
CA SER A 265 33.51 -33.80 34.45
C SER A 265 32.63 -33.09 35.49
N SER A 266 31.95 -33.84 36.36
CA SER A 266 31.35 -33.41 37.65
C SER A 266 32.39 -32.72 38.58
N PRO A 267 32.06 -32.07 39.74
CA PRO A 267 31.04 -32.54 40.69
C PRO A 267 30.39 -31.56 41.74
N VAL A 268 29.47 -32.15 42.53
CA VAL A 268 28.95 -31.82 43.91
C VAL A 268 28.22 -30.49 44.12
N THR A 269 26.94 -30.45 44.49
CA THR A 269 26.37 -30.65 45.85
C THR A 269 24.84 -30.63 45.73
N GLY A 270 24.10 -31.65 46.18
CA GLY A 270 23.38 -31.70 47.48
C GLY A 270 22.03 -30.95 47.40
N ALA A 271 20.84 -31.46 47.70
CA ALA A 271 20.40 -32.61 48.48
C ALA A 271 18.89 -32.87 48.23
N VAL A 272 18.49 -34.16 48.18
CA VAL A 272 17.41 -34.80 48.97
C VAL A 272 16.00 -34.14 48.93
N ARG A 273 14.90 -34.81 48.50
CA ARG A 273 14.28 -36.00 49.13
C ARG A 273 13.11 -36.53 48.27
N ARG A 274 12.91 -37.85 48.31
CA ARG A 274 11.73 -38.61 47.82
C ARG A 274 10.49 -38.41 48.70
N ILE A 275 9.31 -38.72 48.15
CA ILE A 275 8.19 -39.58 48.63
C ILE A 275 7.16 -39.58 47.47
N ALA A 276 6.80 -40.65 46.74
CA ALA A 276 6.26 -41.99 47.03
C ALA A 276 4.73 -42.04 47.30
N GLY A 277 3.99 -42.68 46.39
CA GLY A 277 2.65 -43.31 46.57
C GLY A 277 1.43 -42.40 46.37
N VAL A 278 0.25 -42.81 45.90
CA VAL A 278 -0.37 -44.13 45.70
C VAL A 278 -1.71 -43.93 44.94
N VAL A 279 -1.98 -44.81 43.95
CA VAL A 279 -3.24 -45.51 43.56
C VAL A 279 -4.57 -44.76 43.37
N GLY A 280 -5.29 -45.10 42.28
CA GLY A 280 -6.75 -44.97 42.20
C GLY A 280 -7.35 -45.26 40.82
N ASP A 281 -7.63 -46.53 40.55
CA ASP A 281 -8.30 -47.10 39.37
C ASP A 281 -9.77 -46.66 39.22
N ALA A 282 -10.26 -46.54 37.97
CA ALA A 282 -11.67 -46.74 37.63
C ALA A 282 -11.84 -47.27 36.18
N VAL A 283 -11.92 -48.60 36.13
CA VAL A 283 -12.46 -49.55 35.14
C VAL A 283 -13.73 -49.04 34.42
N ARG A 284 -13.84 -48.97 33.07
CA ARG A 284 -14.01 -50.00 32.00
C ARG A 284 -15.46 -50.54 31.80
N ARG A 285 -15.83 -50.59 30.50
CA ARG A 285 -16.91 -51.35 29.78
C ARG A 285 -18.19 -50.53 29.54
N ALA A 286 -18.84 -50.55 28.37
CA ALA A 286 -18.91 -51.48 27.23
C ALA A 286 -19.08 -50.65 25.92
N GLY A 287 -18.84 -51.08 24.69
CA GLY A 287 -18.83 -52.42 24.11
C GLY A 287 -19.97 -52.59 23.10
N GLY A 288 -19.77 -52.17 21.85
CA GLY A 288 -20.20 -52.89 20.63
C GLY A 288 -21.62 -52.77 20.07
N ALA A 289 -21.65 -52.52 18.76
CA ALA A 289 -22.62 -52.93 17.73
C ALA A 289 -23.94 -52.13 17.54
N MET A 290 -24.12 -51.54 16.35
CA MET A 290 -25.09 -52.07 15.37
C MET A 290 -24.89 -51.42 13.97
N ASN A 291 -24.32 -52.20 13.06
CA ASN A 291 -24.40 -52.01 11.62
C ASN A 291 -25.68 -52.71 11.14
N ARG A 292 -26.59 -52.01 10.47
CA ARG A 292 -27.55 -52.48 9.43
C ARG A 292 -28.73 -51.52 9.31
N ARG A 293 -28.89 -50.92 8.12
CA ARG A 293 -30.16 -50.83 7.38
C ARG A 293 -29.94 -50.09 6.05
N LEU A 294 -29.50 -50.83 5.05
CA LEU A 294 -29.91 -50.66 3.65
C LEU A 294 -30.03 -52.07 3.05
N ALA A 295 -31.04 -52.24 2.19
CA ALA A 295 -31.47 -53.44 1.48
C ALA A 295 -32.30 -54.48 2.26
N ASN A 296 -33.63 -54.40 2.16
CA ASN A 296 -34.35 -55.15 1.12
C ASN A 296 -35.86 -54.83 1.08
N ARG A 297 -36.33 -54.52 -0.14
CA ARG A 297 -37.56 -55.02 -0.77
C ARG A 297 -38.84 -55.07 0.09
N ARG A 298 -39.76 -54.13 -0.14
CA ARG A 298 -40.94 -54.26 -1.01
C ARG A 298 -41.73 -52.96 -1.00
#